data_AF-A0A6N3UVP5-F1
#
_entry.id   AF-A0A6N3UVP5-F1
#
_cell.length_a   1.000
_cell.length_b   1.000
_cell.length_c   1.000
_cell.angle_alpha   90.00
_cell.angle_beta   90.00
_cell.angle_gamma   90.00
#
_symmetry.space_group_name_H-M   'P 1'
#
loop_
_entity.id
_entity.type
_entity.pdbx_description
1 polymer ?
#
loop_
_entity_poly.entity_id
_entity_poly.type
_entity_poly.pdbx_seq_one_letter_code
_entity_poly.pdbx_strand_id
1 'polypeptide(L)' 'MATNSFRPKKYEDHEIVDADGKVVGHVRVKPSGVLWSPKNGKGWYGVTLDAFAEFMEKNGGKQSK' A
#
# COMPACT_ATOMS: atom_id res chain seq x y z
N MET A 1 -6.67 24.71 26.50
CA MET A 1 -6.30 25.28 25.19
C MET A 1 -6.41 24.19 24.16
N ALA A 2 -7.31 24.32 23.18
CA ALA A 2 -7.43 23.34 22.11
C ALA A 2 -6.45 23.72 20.99
N THR A 3 -5.38 22.95 20.85
CA THR A 3 -4.43 23.09 19.74
C THR A 3 -5.11 22.49 18.51
N ASN A 4 -5.59 23.34 17.60
CA ASN A 4 -6.11 22.88 16.32
C ASN A 4 -4.99 22.10 15.59
N SER A 5 -5.11 20.78 15.54
CA SER A 5 -4.16 19.89 14.86
C SER A 5 -4.77 19.32 13.59
N PHE A 6 -4.01 19.28 12.49
CA PHE A 6 -4.43 18.53 11.31
C PHE A 6 -4.53 17.04 11.64
N ARG A 7 -5.61 16.40 11.21
CA ARG A 7 -5.75 14.94 11.34
C ARG A 7 -4.64 14.28 10.50
N PRO A 8 -3.84 13.36 11.04
CA PRO A 8 -2.80 12.68 10.28
C PRO A 8 -3.40 11.94 9.06
N LYS A 9 -2.64 11.89 7.95
CA LYS A 9 -3.03 11.15 6.74
C LYS A 9 -3.45 9.74 7.14
N LYS A 10 -4.70 9.38 6.83
CA LYS A 10 -5.25 8.06 7.17
C LYS A 10 -4.67 6.95 6.31
N TYR A 11 -4.24 7.29 5.09
CA TYR A 11 -3.66 6.39 4.12
C TYR A 11 -3.04 7.17 2.95
N GLU A 12 -2.23 6.50 2.15
CA GLU A 12 -1.71 6.98 0.87
C GLU A 12 -2.00 5.95 -0.23
N ASP A 13 -2.46 6.42 -1.39
CA ASP A 13 -2.79 5.58 -2.54
C ASP A 13 -1.73 5.77 -3.62
N HIS A 14 -1.26 4.66 -4.18
CA HIS A 14 -0.32 4.60 -5.28
C HIS A 14 -0.94 3.84 -6.44
N GLU A 15 -0.95 4.46 -7.61
CA GLU A 15 -1.26 3.78 -8.87
C GLU A 15 -0.01 3.06 -9.36
N ILE A 16 -0.17 1.79 -9.73
CA ILE A 16 0.90 0.98 -10.32
C ILE A 16 0.64 0.88 -11.81
N VAL A 17 1.62 1.28 -12.61
CA VAL A 17 1.62 1.19 -14.06
C VAL A 17 2.67 0.18 -14.53
N ASP A 18 2.40 -0.49 -15.65
CA ASP A 18 3.41 -1.30 -16.34
C ASP A 18 4.38 -0.43 -17.17
N ALA A 19 5.30 -1.09 -17.89
CA ALA A 19 6.28 -0.44 -18.76
C ALA A 19 5.64 0.35 -19.92
N ASP A 20 4.41 0.02 -20.31
CA ASP A 20 3.66 0.74 -21.35
C ASP A 20 2.87 1.94 -20.75
N GLY A 21 2.97 2.18 -19.45
CA GLY A 21 2.20 3.20 -18.74
C GLY A 21 0.73 2.82 -18.49
N LYS A 22 0.35 1.54 -18.66
CA LYS A 22 -1.01 1.08 -18.37
C LYS A 22 -1.14 0.75 -16.90
N VAL A 23 -2.20 1.24 -16.27
CA VAL A 23 -2.54 0.88 -14.89
C VAL A 23 -2.74 -0.63 -14.78
N VAL A 24 -2.01 -1.26 -13.85
CA VAL A 24 -2.16 -2.68 -13.47
C VAL A 24 -2.87 -2.85 -12.14
N GLY A 25 -2.88 -1.82 -11.30
CA GLY A 25 -3.67 -1.78 -10.07
C GLY A 25 -3.26 -0.66 -9.14
N HIS A 26 -3.73 -0.73 -7.91
CA HIS A 26 -3.55 0.29 -6.88
C HIS A 26 -3.06 -0.36 -5.59
N VAL A 27 -2.13 0.31 -4.93
CA VAL A 27 -1.71 -0.03 -3.56
C VAL A 27 -2.09 1.10 -2.63
N ARG A 28 -2.77 0.77 -1.53
CA ARG A 28 -3.11 1.70 -0.46
C ARG A 28 -2.31 1.35 0.79
N VAL A 29 -1.47 2.26 1.24
CA VAL A 29 -0.69 2.13 2.47
C VAL A 29 -1.41 2.85 3.59
N LYS A 30 -1.73 2.13 4.67
CA LYS A 30 -2.39 2.67 5.87
C LYS A 30 -1.53 2.35 7.09
N PRO A 31 -1.67 3.10 8.21
CA PRO A 31 -1.01 2.75 9.46
C PRO A 31 -1.35 1.34 9.97
N SER A 32 -2.50 0.79 9.57
CA SER A 32 -2.94 -0.54 9.97
C SER A 32 -2.54 -1.66 9.01
N GLY A 33 -1.97 -1.36 7.84
CA GLY A 33 -1.69 -2.37 6.82
C GLY A 33 -1.66 -1.85 5.39
N VAL A 34 -1.39 -2.76 4.46
CA VAL A 34 -1.29 -2.51 3.03
C VAL A 34 -2.46 -3.17 2.32
N LEU A 35 -3.11 -2.45 1.41
CA LEU A 35 -4.16 -3.00 0.55
C LEU A 35 -3.73 -2.98 -0.92
N TRP A 36 -4.16 -3.99 -1.66
CA TRP A 36 -3.99 -4.15 -3.09
C TRP A 36 -5.35 -4.23 -3.78
N SER A 37 -5.51 -3.52 -4.89
CA SER A 37 -6.66 -3.65 -5.78
C SER A 37 -6.18 -3.75 -7.23
N PRO A 38 -6.43 -4.87 -7.94
CA PRO A 38 -6.08 -4.96 -9.35
C PRO A 38 -6.93 -3.98 -10.18
N LYS A 39 -6.44 -3.55 -11.35
CA LYS A 39 -7.09 -2.53 -12.22
C LYS A 39 -8.61 -2.69 -12.36
N ASN A 40 -9.09 -3.92 -12.52
CA ASN A 40 -10.51 -4.26 -12.72
C ASN A 40 -11.12 -5.01 -11.51
N GLY A 41 -10.46 -4.98 -10.36
CA GLY A 41 -10.89 -5.64 -9.15
C GLY A 41 -12.11 -4.95 -8.55
N LYS A 42 -13.09 -5.74 -8.11
CA LYS A 42 -14.27 -5.22 -7.38
C LYS A 42 -14.01 -4.98 -5.89
N GLY A 43 -12.74 -4.99 -5.46
CA GLY A 43 -12.40 -4.91 -4.04
C GLY A 43 -10.91 -4.76 -3.76
N TRP A 44 -10.60 -4.73 -2.48
CA TRP A 44 -9.25 -4.59 -1.93
C TRP A 44 -8.90 -5.85 -1.15
N TYR A 45 -7.76 -6.43 -1.48
CA TYR A 45 -7.09 -7.45 -0.67
C TYR A 45 -6.19 -6.73 0.32
N GLY A 46 -6.13 -7.19 1.57
CA GLY A 46 -5.38 -6.50 2.61
C GLY A 46 -4.59 -7.43 3.50
N VAL A 47 -3.45 -6.95 3.96
CA VAL A 47 -2.63 -7.58 5.01
C VAL A 47 -2.27 -6.55 6.06
N THR A 48 -2.08 -6.99 7.31
CA THR A 48 -1.51 -6.16 8.39
C THR A 48 -0.05 -5.80 8.08
N LEU A 49 0.52 -4.79 8.75
CA LEU A 49 1.93 -4.43 8.57
C LEU A 49 2.88 -5.58 8.93
N ASP A 50 2.60 -6.34 9.99
CA ASP A 50 3.46 -7.45 10.41
C ASP A 50 3.48 -8.57 9.35
N ALA A 51 2.30 -9.04 8.93
CA ALA A 51 2.18 -10.02 7.84
C ALA A 51 2.79 -9.53 6.51
N PHE A 52 2.70 -8.23 6.21
CA PHE A 52 3.38 -7.64 5.07
C PHE A 52 4.90 -7.73 5.21
N ALA A 53 5.45 -7.31 6.35
CA ALA A 53 6.87 -7.36 6.63
C ALA A 53 7.41 -8.80 6.56
N GLU A 54 6.75 -9.75 7.24
CA GLU A 54 7.11 -11.16 7.20
C GLU A 54 7.08 -11.72 5.77
N PHE A 55 6.03 -11.39 5.00
CA PHE A 55 5.95 -11.80 3.59
C PHE A 55 7.12 -11.27 2.76
N MET A 56 7.46 -10.00 2.94
CA MET A 56 8.55 -9.34 2.20
C MET A 56 9.93 -9.86 2.62
N GLU A 57 10.15 -10.15 3.91
CA GLU A 57 11.40 -10.74 4.39
C GLU A 57 11.59 -12.18 3.91
N LYS A 58 10.49 -12.95 3.83
CA LYS A 58 10.53 -14.36 3.43
C LYS A 58 10.56 -14.55 1.91
N ASN A 59 9.83 -13.75 1.15
CA ASN A 59 9.61 -13.95 -0.29
C ASN A 59 10.17 -12.82 -1.15
N GLY A 60 10.42 -11.65 -0.57
CA GLY A 60 10.94 -10.50 -1.28
C GLY A 60 12.43 -10.62 -1.58
N GLY A 61 12.86 -10.00 -2.67
CA GLY A 61 14.27 -9.85 -2.99
C GLY A 61 14.83 -8.58 -2.36
N LYS A 62 15.80 -8.69 -1.45
CA LYS A 62 16.50 -7.54 -0.88
C LYS A 62 17.15 -6.73 -2.00
N GLN A 63 16.73 -5.48 -2.16
CA GLN A 63 17.36 -4.55 -3.10
C GLN A 63 18.52 -3.84 -2.41
N SER A 64 19.66 -3.73 -3.09
CA SER A 64 20.70 -2.80 -2.66
C SER A 64 20.24 -1.37 -2.90
N LYS A 65 20.58 -0.49 -1.97
CA LYS A 65 20.30 0.95 -2.07
C LYS A 65 21.12 1.59 -3.19
#